data_AF-A0A1G3XRN9-F1
#
_entry.id   AF-A0A1G3XRN9-F1
#
_cell.length_a   1.000
_cell.length_b   1.000
_cell.length_c   1.000
_cell.angle_alpha   90.00
_cell.angle_beta   90.00
_cell.angle_gamma   90.00
#
_symmetry.space_group_name_H-M   'P 1'
#
loop_
_entity.id
_entity.type
_entity.pdbx_description
1 polymer ?
#
loop_
_entity_poly.entity_id
_entity_poly.type
_entity_poly.pdbx_seq_one_letter_code
_entity_poly.pdbx_strand_id
1 'polypeptide(L)'
;MVLGYLVGKSVAGRFNLQVSGAALFSLSILPDFDLFFADFGVEHGTITHSLMFWLLPILIAAAIIGVKKTLIYSSALLSHFLIGDFVLVPTAILWGASSIVPTLGFGVTTFKHALLEGSLFALFLLYLKLNPAERISIYRSKFTSTLPVGSVLCLTIFMTFIYDESDPELNPILSHSIPNLMLLVVNIGFLLLLVLSIPKAYENRIKRTELAISKIVSKINKNHVDK
;
A
#
# COMPACT_ATOMS: atom_id res chain seq x y z
N MET A 1 -2.09 -1.55 -5.56
CA MET A 1 -1.34 -0.73 -4.54
C MET A 1 -1.41 0.79 -4.73
N VAL A 2 -1.00 1.30 -5.90
CA VAL A 2 -0.95 2.75 -6.15
C VAL A 2 -2.34 3.39 -5.94
N LEU A 3 -3.36 2.69 -6.40
CA LEU A 3 -4.76 3.09 -6.27
C LEU A 3 -5.12 3.40 -4.80
N GLY A 4 -4.79 2.50 -3.87
CA GLY A 4 -5.08 2.71 -2.45
C GLY A 4 -4.35 3.90 -1.84
N TYR A 5 -3.11 4.17 -2.25
CA TYR A 5 -2.43 5.41 -1.88
C TYR A 5 -3.16 6.65 -2.41
N LEU A 6 -3.52 6.67 -3.70
CA LEU A 6 -4.17 7.83 -4.32
C LEU A 6 -5.56 8.09 -3.74
N VAL A 7 -6.37 7.04 -3.53
CA VAL A 7 -7.69 7.12 -2.89
C VAL A 7 -7.54 7.65 -1.45
N GLY A 8 -6.68 7.01 -0.65
CA GLY A 8 -6.43 7.43 0.72
C GLY A 8 -5.93 8.87 0.84
N LYS A 9 -5.01 9.30 -0.03
CA LYS A 9 -4.53 10.68 -0.08
C LYS A 9 -5.61 11.67 -0.49
N SER A 10 -6.49 11.30 -1.42
CA SER A 10 -7.61 12.13 -1.84
C SER A 10 -8.58 12.36 -0.68
N VAL A 11 -8.90 11.32 0.09
CA VAL A 11 -9.73 11.42 1.30
C VAL A 11 -9.00 12.23 2.39
N ALA A 12 -7.70 12.04 2.57
CA ALA A 12 -6.89 12.82 3.53
C ALA A 12 -6.91 14.32 3.23
N GLY A 13 -6.84 14.68 1.94
CA GLY A 13 -6.95 16.07 1.47
C GLY A 13 -8.29 16.70 1.84
N ARG A 14 -9.40 15.94 1.79
CA ARG A 14 -10.73 16.42 2.20
C ARG A 14 -10.82 16.75 3.68
N PHE A 15 -10.10 16.02 4.52
CA PHE A 15 -10.06 16.26 5.96
C PHE A 15 -8.91 17.17 6.41
N ASN A 16 -8.04 17.60 5.49
CA ASN A 16 -6.81 18.34 5.76
C ASN A 16 -5.92 17.67 6.84
N LEU A 17 -5.84 16.34 6.80
CA LEU A 17 -5.07 15.55 7.76
C LEU A 17 -3.79 15.01 7.13
N GLN A 18 -2.68 15.13 7.86
CA GLN A 18 -1.44 14.45 7.51
C GLN A 18 -1.54 12.97 7.90
N VAL A 19 -1.24 12.09 6.94
CA VAL A 19 -1.30 10.64 7.11
C VAL A 19 -0.02 9.99 6.59
N SER A 20 0.28 8.80 7.13
CA SER A 20 1.44 8.02 6.74
C SER A 20 1.21 7.41 5.36
N GLY A 21 1.99 7.84 4.35
CA GLY A 21 1.94 7.23 3.02
C GLY A 21 2.28 5.74 3.03
N ALA A 22 3.25 5.33 3.85
CA ALA A 22 3.60 3.93 4.05
C ALA A 22 2.42 3.10 4.58
N ALA A 23 1.64 3.65 5.51
CA ALA A 23 0.47 2.97 6.04
C ALA A 23 -0.64 2.83 4.98
N LEU A 24 -0.82 3.84 4.11
CA LEU A 24 -1.76 3.73 2.99
C LEU A 24 -1.36 2.60 2.04
N PHE A 25 -0.06 2.47 1.73
CA PHE A 25 0.43 1.37 0.89
C PHE A 25 0.24 0.00 1.55
N SER A 26 0.65 -0.17 2.81
CA SER A 26 0.50 -1.44 3.52
C SER A 26 -0.96 -1.87 3.60
N LEU A 27 -1.85 -0.96 4.00
CA LEU A 27 -3.27 -1.26 4.11
C LEU A 27 -3.90 -1.60 2.76
N SER A 28 -3.40 -1.03 1.66
CA SER A 28 -3.91 -1.36 0.31
C SER A 28 -3.53 -2.75 -0.18
N ILE A 29 -2.60 -3.46 0.47
CA ILE A 29 -2.22 -4.85 0.13
C ILE A 29 -2.82 -5.84 1.11
N LEU A 30 -3.14 -5.37 2.31
CA LEU A 30 -3.56 -6.22 3.41
C LEU A 30 -4.77 -7.12 3.12
N PRO A 31 -5.73 -6.75 2.25
CA PRO A 31 -6.84 -7.64 1.91
C PRO A 31 -6.38 -8.98 1.33
N ASP A 32 -5.35 -9.00 0.48
CA ASP A 32 -4.78 -10.23 -0.12
C ASP A 32 -4.07 -11.14 0.89
N PHE A 33 -3.97 -10.74 2.16
CA PHE A 33 -3.38 -11.58 3.19
C PHE A 33 -4.26 -12.81 3.50
N ASP A 34 -5.54 -12.77 3.09
CA ASP A 34 -6.46 -13.92 3.15
C ASP A 34 -6.04 -15.06 2.19
N LEU A 35 -5.32 -14.77 1.10
CA LEU A 35 -4.77 -15.77 0.17
C LEU A 35 -3.85 -16.77 0.87
N PHE A 36 -3.13 -16.36 1.92
CA PHE A 36 -2.29 -17.28 2.72
C PHE A 36 -3.11 -18.30 3.52
N PHE A 37 -4.42 -18.08 3.65
CA PHE A 37 -5.34 -18.98 4.34
C PHE A 37 -6.19 -19.82 3.38
N ALA A 38 -5.90 -19.76 2.07
CA ALA A 38 -6.59 -20.58 1.06
C ALA A 38 -6.53 -22.08 1.39
N ASP A 39 -5.36 -22.58 1.80
CA ASP A 39 -5.16 -23.98 2.23
C ASP A 39 -5.96 -24.35 3.49
N PHE A 40 -6.42 -23.36 4.26
CA PHE A 40 -7.26 -23.53 5.43
C PHE A 40 -8.76 -23.35 5.12
N GLY A 41 -9.13 -23.29 3.84
CA GLY A 41 -10.51 -23.13 3.37
C GLY A 41 -11.01 -21.69 3.36
N VAL A 42 -10.12 -20.70 3.50
CA VAL A 42 -10.48 -19.29 3.30
C VAL A 42 -10.37 -18.99 1.81
N GLU A 43 -11.47 -19.15 1.08
CA GLU A 43 -11.53 -18.70 -0.30
C GLU A 43 -11.47 -17.17 -0.34
N HIS A 44 -10.47 -16.64 -1.04
CA HIS A 44 -10.38 -15.22 -1.38
C HIS A 44 -11.59 -14.88 -2.27
N GLY A 45 -12.62 -14.26 -1.68
CA GLY A 45 -13.92 -14.40 -2.30
C GLY A 45 -14.99 -13.41 -1.83
N THR A 46 -15.35 -12.52 -2.73
CA THR A 46 -16.49 -11.58 -2.71
C THR A 46 -16.33 -10.31 -1.89
N ILE A 47 -16.91 -9.24 -2.42
CA ILE A 47 -16.93 -7.93 -1.77
C ILE A 47 -17.50 -8.02 -0.35
N THR A 48 -18.61 -8.75 -0.15
CA THR A 48 -19.21 -8.85 1.19
C THR A 48 -18.38 -9.65 2.18
N HIS A 49 -17.67 -10.70 1.75
CA HIS A 49 -16.79 -11.45 2.65
C HIS A 49 -15.64 -10.57 3.14
N SER A 50 -14.93 -9.92 2.21
CA SER A 50 -13.83 -9.00 2.54
C SER A 50 -14.33 -7.86 3.44
N LEU A 51 -15.53 -7.31 3.16
CA LEU A 51 -16.12 -6.28 4.00
C LEU A 51 -16.40 -6.79 5.42
N MET A 52 -16.99 -7.98 5.57
CA MET A 52 -17.26 -8.58 6.89
C MET A 52 -15.98 -8.83 7.67
N PHE A 53 -14.95 -9.35 7.01
CA PHE A 53 -13.64 -9.59 7.61
C PHE A 53 -13.00 -8.29 8.12
N TRP A 54 -13.07 -7.23 7.32
CA TRP A 54 -12.43 -5.94 7.65
C TRP A 54 -13.28 -5.03 8.53
N LEU A 55 -14.59 -5.28 8.68
CA LEU A 55 -15.49 -4.41 9.45
C LEU A 55 -15.05 -4.26 10.91
N LEU A 56 -14.76 -5.37 11.60
CA LEU A 56 -14.36 -5.34 12.99
C LEU A 56 -13.02 -4.59 13.20
N PRO A 57 -11.93 -4.87 12.46
CA PRO A 57 -10.71 -4.07 12.49
C PRO A 57 -10.94 -2.57 12.24
N ILE A 58 -11.82 -2.22 11.29
CA ILE A 58 -12.16 -0.82 10.99
C ILE A 58 -12.84 -0.15 12.18
N LEU A 59 -13.80 -0.82 12.83
CA LEU A 59 -14.49 -0.31 14.01
C LEU A 59 -13.53 -0.11 15.18
N ILE A 60 -12.64 -1.08 15.42
CA ILE A 60 -11.60 -0.97 16.45
C ILE A 60 -10.67 0.23 16.15
N ALA A 61 -10.23 0.38 14.90
CA ALA A 61 -9.42 1.52 14.50
C ALA A 61 -10.16 2.85 14.72
N ALA A 62 -11.46 2.94 14.39
CA ALA A 62 -12.29 4.12 14.66
C ALA A 62 -12.28 4.53 16.14
N ALA A 63 -12.32 3.56 17.06
CA ALA A 63 -12.24 3.81 18.49
C ALA A 63 -10.85 4.31 18.94
N ILE A 64 -9.76 3.81 18.34
CA ILE A 64 -8.38 4.10 18.78
C ILE A 64 -7.82 5.40 18.16
N ILE A 65 -7.94 5.55 16.85
CA ILE A 65 -7.30 6.66 16.10
C ILE A 65 -8.28 7.74 15.65
N GLY A 66 -9.57 7.55 15.91
CA GLY A 66 -10.65 8.47 15.58
C GLY A 66 -11.20 8.30 14.17
N VAL A 67 -12.50 8.57 14.01
CA VAL A 67 -13.29 8.31 12.80
C VAL A 67 -12.65 8.89 11.52
N LYS A 68 -12.17 10.14 11.55
CA LYS A 68 -11.60 10.79 10.35
C LYS A 68 -10.35 10.06 9.83
N LYS A 69 -9.45 9.66 10.73
CA LYS A 69 -8.23 8.94 10.33
C LYS A 69 -8.56 7.52 9.88
N THR A 70 -9.51 6.87 10.54
CA THR A 70 -10.01 5.56 10.12
C THR A 70 -10.60 5.64 8.72
N LEU A 71 -11.47 6.59 8.40
CA LEU A 71 -12.02 6.74 7.05
C LEU A 71 -10.92 6.86 5.98
N ILE A 72 -9.86 7.62 6.26
CA ILE A 72 -8.73 7.76 5.35
C ILE A 72 -8.03 6.41 5.13
N TYR A 73 -7.66 5.72 6.20
CA TYR A 73 -6.93 4.45 6.13
C TYR A 73 -7.79 3.31 5.56
N SER A 74 -9.06 3.24 5.97
CA SER A 74 -10.05 2.31 5.42
C SER A 74 -10.31 2.58 3.95
N SER A 75 -10.30 3.82 3.47
CA SER A 75 -10.47 4.07 2.03
C SER A 75 -9.34 3.47 1.18
N ALA A 76 -8.10 3.45 1.70
CA ALA A 76 -6.99 2.77 1.04
C ALA A 76 -7.18 1.24 1.04
N LEU A 77 -7.57 0.67 2.19
CA LEU A 77 -7.88 -0.76 2.35
C LEU A 77 -9.02 -1.20 1.41
N LEU A 78 -10.18 -0.53 1.50
CA LEU A 78 -11.39 -0.88 0.76
C LEU A 78 -11.22 -0.71 -0.76
N SER A 79 -10.38 0.23 -1.20
CA SER A 79 -10.13 0.42 -2.64
C SER A 79 -9.55 -0.81 -3.33
N HIS A 80 -8.89 -1.70 -2.57
CA HIS A 80 -8.35 -2.95 -3.10
C HIS A 80 -9.46 -3.82 -3.66
N PHE A 81 -10.42 -4.25 -2.84
CA PHE A 81 -11.45 -5.17 -3.27
C PHE A 81 -12.71 -4.51 -3.85
N LEU A 82 -12.99 -3.24 -3.52
CA LEU A 82 -14.12 -2.51 -4.10
C LEU A 82 -13.84 -1.98 -5.51
N ILE A 83 -12.57 -1.79 -5.87
CA ILE A 83 -12.19 -1.24 -7.17
C ILE A 83 -11.17 -2.16 -7.86
N GLY A 84 -10.06 -2.48 -7.20
CA GLY A 84 -9.00 -3.33 -7.75
C GLY A 84 -9.53 -4.69 -8.20
N ASP A 85 -10.05 -5.49 -7.27
CA ASP A 85 -10.52 -6.84 -7.58
C ASP A 85 -11.64 -6.81 -8.62
N PHE A 86 -12.60 -5.90 -8.48
CA PHE A 86 -13.68 -5.69 -9.45
C PHE A 86 -13.18 -5.41 -10.88
N VAL A 87 -12.05 -4.70 -11.03
CA VAL A 87 -11.44 -4.42 -12.33
C VAL A 87 -10.70 -5.66 -12.86
N LEU A 88 -9.98 -6.36 -11.98
CA LEU A 88 -8.97 -7.34 -12.37
C LEU A 88 -9.49 -8.77 -12.44
N VAL A 89 -10.36 -9.17 -11.52
CA VAL A 89 -10.77 -10.57 -11.34
C VAL A 89 -12.29 -10.66 -11.34
N PRO A 90 -12.85 -11.82 -11.69
CA PRO A 90 -14.25 -12.10 -11.44
C PRO A 90 -14.54 -12.07 -9.92
N THR A 91 -15.02 -10.95 -9.41
CA THR A 91 -15.37 -10.80 -7.98
C THR A 91 -16.89 -10.84 -7.79
N ALA A 92 -17.39 -11.89 -7.15
CA ALA A 92 -18.81 -11.94 -6.78
C ALA A 92 -19.15 -10.85 -5.76
N ILE A 93 -20.39 -10.32 -5.81
CA ILE A 93 -20.81 -9.28 -4.87
C ILE A 93 -21.13 -9.91 -3.52
N LEU A 94 -21.98 -10.95 -3.51
CA LEU A 94 -22.49 -11.59 -2.30
C LEU A 94 -21.76 -12.90 -2.01
N TRP A 95 -21.30 -13.04 -0.78
CA TRP A 95 -20.70 -14.25 -0.25
C TRP A 95 -21.75 -15.34 -0.12
N GLY A 96 -21.48 -16.52 -0.70
CA GLY A 96 -22.36 -17.70 -0.59
C GLY A 96 -23.67 -17.67 -1.40
N ALA A 97 -23.95 -16.61 -2.17
CA ALA A 97 -25.26 -16.47 -2.84
C ALA A 97 -25.22 -15.88 -4.26
N SER A 98 -24.04 -15.64 -4.84
CA SER A 98 -23.90 -14.84 -6.07
C SER A 98 -23.42 -15.67 -7.26
N SER A 99 -24.30 -15.93 -8.23
CA SER A 99 -23.93 -16.38 -9.58
C SER A 99 -23.48 -15.24 -10.50
N ILE A 100 -23.65 -13.99 -10.05
CA ILE A 100 -23.30 -12.79 -10.83
C ILE A 100 -21.90 -12.35 -10.41
N VAL A 101 -20.97 -12.42 -11.34
CA VAL A 101 -19.58 -12.07 -11.11
C VAL A 101 -19.22 -10.88 -12.01
N PRO A 102 -19.60 -9.66 -11.61
CA PRO A 102 -19.29 -8.47 -12.38
C PRO A 102 -17.78 -8.27 -12.39
N THR A 103 -17.21 -8.19 -13.59
CA THR A 103 -15.79 -7.89 -13.77
C THR A 103 -15.59 -7.08 -15.03
N LEU A 104 -14.60 -6.20 -15.01
CA LEU A 104 -14.10 -5.59 -16.24
C LEU A 104 -13.21 -6.57 -17.04
N GLY A 105 -12.87 -7.73 -16.45
CA GLY A 105 -12.21 -8.84 -17.13
C GLY A 105 -10.78 -8.51 -17.55
N PHE A 106 -10.06 -7.70 -16.77
CA PHE A 106 -8.68 -7.37 -17.10
C PHE A 106 -7.77 -8.58 -16.91
N GLY A 107 -7.99 -9.41 -15.89
CA GLY A 107 -7.18 -10.59 -15.58
C GLY A 107 -5.83 -10.21 -14.96
N VAL A 108 -5.46 -10.87 -13.86
CA VAL A 108 -4.24 -10.56 -13.07
C VAL A 108 -2.93 -10.86 -13.81
N THR A 109 -2.92 -11.74 -14.81
CA THR A 109 -1.71 -12.11 -15.58
C THR A 109 -1.67 -11.48 -16.98
N THR A 110 -2.53 -10.51 -17.27
CA THR A 110 -2.63 -9.94 -18.63
C THR A 110 -1.81 -8.68 -18.82
N PHE A 111 -1.52 -8.37 -20.09
CA PHE A 111 -0.92 -7.10 -20.48
C PHE A 111 -1.75 -5.88 -20.06
N LYS A 112 -3.10 -6.00 -20.02
CA LYS A 112 -3.98 -4.89 -19.60
C LYS A 112 -3.76 -4.55 -18.14
N HIS A 113 -3.59 -5.55 -17.28
CA HIS A 113 -3.26 -5.35 -15.87
C HIS A 113 -1.88 -4.71 -15.70
N ALA A 114 -0.86 -5.26 -16.37
CA ALA A 114 0.49 -4.70 -16.34
C ALA A 114 0.53 -3.23 -16.82
N LEU A 115 -0.21 -2.91 -17.88
CA LEU A 115 -0.34 -1.55 -18.38
C LEU A 115 -1.07 -0.64 -17.38
N LEU A 116 -2.13 -1.11 -16.74
CA LEU A 116 -2.90 -0.35 -15.74
C LEU A 116 -2.05 -0.02 -14.51
N GLU A 117 -1.42 -1.02 -13.89
CA GLU A 117 -0.55 -0.82 -12.73
C GLU A 117 0.68 0.03 -13.10
N GLY A 118 1.29 -0.20 -14.28
CA GLY A 118 2.39 0.62 -14.79
C GLY A 118 1.98 2.09 -15.00
N SER A 119 0.79 2.33 -15.55
CA SER A 119 0.26 3.69 -15.77
C SER A 119 -0.04 4.39 -14.45
N LEU A 120 -0.69 3.70 -13.51
CA LEU A 120 -0.94 4.22 -12.17
C LEU A 120 0.38 4.54 -11.46
N PHE A 121 1.37 3.65 -11.55
CA PHE A 121 2.68 3.89 -10.97
C PHE A 121 3.38 5.11 -11.58
N ALA A 122 3.35 5.26 -12.92
CA ALA A 122 3.88 6.44 -13.59
C ALA A 122 3.19 7.74 -13.14
N LEU A 123 1.85 7.73 -13.01
CA LEU A 123 1.08 8.84 -12.47
C LEU A 123 1.46 9.15 -11.02
N PHE A 124 1.71 8.13 -10.20
CA PHE A 124 2.19 8.30 -8.83
C PHE A 124 3.60 8.92 -8.78
N LEU A 125 4.52 8.50 -9.64
CA LEU A 125 5.85 9.12 -9.75
C LEU A 125 5.74 10.59 -10.18
N LEU A 126 4.87 10.89 -11.14
CA LEU A 126 4.58 12.26 -11.55
C LEU A 126 4.00 13.07 -10.39
N TYR A 127 3.05 12.51 -9.65
CA TYR A 127 2.48 13.13 -8.46
C TYR A 127 3.55 13.45 -7.41
N LEU A 128 4.48 12.53 -7.13
CA LEU A 128 5.60 12.77 -6.21
C LEU A 128 6.59 13.82 -6.71
N LYS A 129 6.81 13.88 -8.03
CA LYS A 129 7.65 14.90 -8.65
C LYS A 129 7.05 16.29 -8.47
N LEU A 130 5.73 16.42 -8.66
CA LEU A 130 4.98 17.66 -8.50
C LEU A 130 4.77 18.04 -7.02
N ASN A 131 4.78 17.07 -6.11
CA ASN A 131 4.52 17.29 -4.67
C ASN A 131 5.74 16.85 -3.82
N PRO A 132 6.83 17.64 -3.78
CA PRO A 132 8.05 17.26 -3.06
C PRO A 132 7.83 17.10 -1.55
N ALA A 133 6.87 17.81 -0.96
CA ALA A 133 6.48 17.64 0.44
C ALA A 133 5.91 16.25 0.73
N GLU A 134 5.14 15.68 -0.21
CA GLU A 134 4.58 14.33 -0.10
C GLU A 134 5.65 13.26 -0.26
N ARG A 135 6.58 13.47 -1.20
CA ARG A 135 7.77 12.63 -1.33
C ARG A 135 8.55 12.56 -0.01
N ILE A 136 8.73 13.70 0.66
CA ILE A 136 9.37 13.76 1.99
C ILE A 136 8.50 13.11 3.07
N SER A 137 7.17 13.20 3.00
CA SER A 137 6.23 12.56 3.94
C SER A 137 6.32 11.03 3.90
N ILE A 138 6.37 10.45 2.70
CA ILE A 138 6.61 9.01 2.51
C ILE A 138 7.95 8.63 3.15
N TYR A 139 8.99 9.45 2.93
CA TYR A 139 10.30 9.29 3.57
C TYR A 139 10.33 9.56 5.08
N ARG A 140 9.27 10.12 5.67
CA ARG A 140 9.23 10.47 7.10
C ARG A 140 8.34 9.54 7.93
N SER A 141 7.68 8.57 7.32
CA SER A 141 6.77 7.68 8.05
C SER A 141 7.53 6.92 9.13
N LYS A 142 7.07 7.07 10.39
CA LYS A 142 7.58 6.35 11.57
C LYS A 142 7.13 4.88 11.62
N PHE A 143 6.14 4.52 10.81
CA PHE A 143 5.55 3.18 10.80
C PHE A 143 6.51 2.26 10.07
N THR A 144 7.41 1.63 10.84
CA THR A 144 8.26 0.49 10.50
C THR A 144 8.32 0.22 9.00
N SER A 145 9.27 0.89 8.35
CA SER A 145 9.61 0.76 6.92
C SER A 145 9.78 -0.68 6.43
N THR A 146 9.84 -1.66 7.31
CA THR A 146 9.91 -3.09 7.03
C THR A 146 8.56 -3.71 6.67
N LEU A 147 7.44 -3.24 7.22
CA LEU A 147 6.11 -3.83 6.97
C LEU A 147 5.59 -3.58 5.54
N PRO A 148 5.57 -2.33 5.03
CA PRO A 148 5.21 -2.06 3.64
C PRO A 148 6.17 -2.70 2.64
N VAL A 149 7.48 -2.69 2.94
CA VAL A 149 8.51 -3.34 2.12
C VAL A 149 8.34 -4.85 2.11
N GLY A 150 8.10 -5.45 3.27
CA GLY A 150 7.88 -6.88 3.44
C GLY A 150 6.58 -7.34 2.77
N SER A 151 5.49 -6.57 2.90
CA SER A 151 4.22 -6.90 2.23
C SER A 151 4.33 -6.79 0.71
N VAL A 152 5.02 -5.76 0.19
CA VAL A 152 5.30 -5.65 -1.25
C VAL A 152 6.17 -6.80 -1.73
N LEU A 153 7.27 -7.12 -1.03
CA LEU A 153 8.15 -8.25 -1.38
C LEU A 153 7.41 -9.57 -1.35
N CYS A 154 6.62 -9.83 -0.31
CA CYS A 154 5.89 -11.08 -0.15
C CYS A 154 4.86 -11.24 -1.26
N LEU A 155 4.09 -10.20 -1.58
CA LEU A 155 3.11 -10.22 -2.66
C LEU A 155 3.78 -10.35 -4.04
N THR A 156 4.91 -9.68 -4.24
CA THR A 156 5.70 -9.77 -5.48
C THR A 156 6.24 -11.18 -5.68
N ILE A 157 6.78 -11.79 -4.64
CA ILE A 157 7.31 -13.16 -4.69
C ILE A 157 6.17 -14.15 -4.91
N PHE A 158 5.05 -14.00 -4.20
CA PHE A 158 3.87 -14.86 -4.35
C PHE A 158 3.29 -14.80 -5.77
N MET A 159 3.10 -13.61 -6.34
CA MET A 159 2.58 -13.45 -7.70
C MET A 159 3.58 -13.83 -8.80
N THR A 160 4.89 -13.79 -8.53
CA THR A 160 5.92 -14.16 -9.52
C THR A 160 6.23 -15.66 -9.51
N PHE A 161 6.05 -16.34 -8.37
CA PHE A 161 6.53 -17.71 -8.19
C PHE A 161 5.47 -18.73 -7.74
N ILE A 162 4.32 -18.32 -7.19
CA ILE A 162 3.41 -19.23 -6.49
C ILE A 162 2.01 -19.30 -7.13
N TYR A 163 1.53 -18.25 -7.79
CA TYR A 163 0.21 -18.27 -8.42
C TYR A 163 0.26 -18.73 -9.88
N ASP A 164 0.45 -20.04 -10.10
CA ASP A 164 0.10 -20.72 -11.34
C ASP A 164 -0.84 -21.89 -11.00
N GLU A 165 -2.13 -21.67 -11.16
CA GLU A 165 -3.17 -22.66 -10.84
C GLU A 165 -3.50 -23.57 -12.05
N SER A 166 -2.81 -23.40 -13.19
CA SER A 166 -3.34 -23.92 -14.46
C SER A 166 -2.45 -24.85 -15.28
N ASP A 167 -1.14 -24.99 -15.03
CA ASP A 167 -0.32 -25.85 -15.90
C ASP A 167 0.88 -26.54 -15.22
N PRO A 168 0.84 -27.86 -14.96
CA PRO A 168 1.95 -28.60 -14.37
C PRO A 168 3.12 -28.88 -15.32
N GLU A 169 3.05 -28.52 -16.61
CA GLU A 169 4.13 -28.78 -17.59
C GLU A 169 4.67 -27.54 -18.33
N LEU A 170 4.18 -26.33 -18.06
CA LEU A 170 4.63 -25.14 -18.81
C LEU A 170 5.76 -24.39 -18.13
N ASN A 171 6.91 -24.39 -18.80
CA ASN A 171 8.13 -23.66 -18.46
C ASN A 171 7.83 -22.15 -18.20
N PRO A 172 7.89 -21.65 -16.94
CA PRO A 172 7.27 -20.38 -16.52
C PRO A 172 8.02 -19.11 -16.98
N ILE A 173 9.05 -19.25 -17.81
CA ILE A 173 10.03 -18.18 -18.05
C ILE A 173 9.74 -17.38 -19.34
N LEU A 174 8.96 -17.91 -20.31
CA LEU A 174 8.89 -17.32 -21.65
C LEU A 174 7.50 -16.85 -22.13
N SER A 175 6.39 -17.52 -21.81
CA SER A 175 5.05 -17.15 -22.32
C SER A 175 4.39 -15.98 -21.58
N HIS A 176 4.74 -15.74 -20.32
CA HIS A 176 4.23 -14.62 -19.48
C HIS A 176 5.31 -13.58 -19.13
N SER A 177 6.43 -13.62 -19.84
CA SER A 177 7.66 -12.88 -19.48
C SER A 177 7.48 -11.37 -19.43
N ILE A 178 6.74 -10.75 -20.36
CA ILE A 178 6.63 -9.28 -20.43
C ILE A 178 5.71 -8.70 -19.34
N PRO A 179 4.45 -9.15 -19.15
CA PRO A 179 3.60 -8.65 -18.08
C PRO A 179 4.20 -8.89 -16.69
N ASN A 180 4.79 -10.07 -16.47
CA ASN A 180 5.43 -10.41 -15.20
C ASN A 180 6.69 -9.57 -14.97
N LEU A 181 7.50 -9.32 -16.02
CA LEU A 181 8.65 -8.41 -15.93
C LEU A 181 8.21 -6.97 -15.65
N MET A 182 7.12 -6.48 -16.26
CA MET A 182 6.60 -5.15 -15.98
C MET A 182 6.12 -5.03 -14.52
N LEU A 183 5.38 -6.02 -14.03
CA LEU A 183 4.92 -6.05 -12.65
C LEU A 183 6.10 -6.15 -11.66
N LEU A 184 7.10 -6.97 -11.99
CA LEU A 184 8.35 -7.06 -11.24
C LEU A 184 9.08 -5.71 -11.19
N VAL A 185 9.18 -4.99 -12.31
CA VAL A 185 9.80 -3.65 -12.36
C VAL A 185 9.02 -2.64 -11.52
N VAL A 186 7.67 -2.66 -11.57
CA VAL A 186 6.83 -1.80 -10.73
C VAL A 186 7.08 -2.09 -9.25
N ASN A 187 7.10 -3.37 -8.87
CA ASN A 187 7.32 -3.81 -7.50
C ASN A 187 8.74 -3.48 -7.00
N ILE A 188 9.78 -3.72 -7.82
CA ILE A 188 11.15 -3.31 -7.52
C ILE A 188 11.24 -1.78 -7.40
N GLY A 189 10.58 -1.02 -8.26
CA GLY A 189 10.52 0.44 -8.19
C GLY A 189 9.90 0.92 -6.87
N PHE A 190 8.80 0.29 -6.44
CA PHE A 190 8.20 0.53 -5.13
C PHE A 190 9.14 0.20 -3.98
N LEU A 191 9.82 -0.94 -4.07
CA LEU A 191 10.79 -1.38 -3.07
C LEU A 191 11.94 -0.39 -2.95
N LEU A 192 12.50 0.07 -4.07
CA LEU A 192 13.55 1.09 -4.08
C LEU A 192 13.05 2.39 -3.46
N LEU A 193 11.85 2.85 -3.79
CA LEU A 193 11.27 4.05 -3.18
C LEU A 193 11.13 3.92 -1.66
N LEU A 194 10.71 2.75 -1.18
CA LEU A 194 10.58 2.48 0.23
C LEU A 194 11.93 2.26 0.92
N VAL A 195 12.91 1.62 0.30
CA VAL A 195 14.25 1.43 0.87
C VAL A 195 15.00 2.76 0.93
N LEU A 196 14.97 3.56 -0.14
CA LEU A 196 15.57 4.90 -0.19
C LEU A 196 14.90 5.89 0.79
N SER A 197 13.69 5.56 1.26
CA SER A 197 12.99 6.30 2.31
C SER A 197 13.70 6.21 3.67
N ILE A 198 14.34 5.07 3.95
CA ILE A 198 14.85 4.72 5.30
C ILE A 198 16.06 5.58 5.70
N PRO A 199 17.14 5.70 4.88
CA PRO A 199 18.30 6.52 5.24
C PRO A 199 17.93 7.99 5.40
N LYS A 200 17.04 8.49 4.54
CA LYS A 200 16.58 9.88 4.54
C LYS A 200 15.68 10.19 5.74
N ALA A 201 14.92 9.22 6.22
CA ALA A 201 14.19 9.31 7.49
C ALA A 201 15.16 9.48 8.67
N TYR A 202 16.24 8.70 8.67
CA TYR A 202 17.24 8.66 9.74
C TYR A 202 18.08 9.95 9.79
N GLU A 203 18.58 10.42 8.65
CA GLU A 203 19.35 11.68 8.54
C GLU A 203 18.56 12.88 9.07
N ASN A 204 17.26 12.96 8.74
CA ASN A 204 16.38 14.02 9.22
C ASN A 204 16.06 13.93 10.71
N ARG A 205 16.19 12.74 11.32
CA ARG A 205 16.05 12.56 12.78
C ARG A 205 17.28 13.12 13.48
N ILE A 206 18.48 12.79 12.99
CA ILE A 206 19.75 13.32 13.51
C ILE A 206 19.72 14.85 13.51
N LYS A 207 19.41 15.48 12.36
CA LYS A 207 19.34 16.95 12.24
C LYS A 207 18.37 17.60 13.23
N ARG A 208 17.24 16.94 13.53
CA ARG A 208 16.27 17.45 14.52
C ARG A 208 16.78 17.33 15.95
N THR A 209 17.42 16.22 16.28
CA THR A 209 18.05 16.02 17.59
C THR A 209 19.16 17.04 17.80
N GLU A 210 20.01 17.28 16.80
CA GLU A 210 21.05 18.30 16.82
C GLU A 210 20.48 19.70 17.03
N LEU A 211 19.42 20.07 16.30
CA LEU A 211 18.76 21.37 16.46
C LEU A 211 18.14 21.54 17.85
N ALA A 212 17.53 20.48 18.40
CA ALA A 212 16.95 20.50 19.74
C ALA A 212 18.04 20.66 20.82
N ILE A 213 19.14 19.91 20.69
CA ILE A 213 20.31 20.02 21.57
C ILE A 213 20.90 21.44 21.49
N SER A 214 21.11 21.97 20.28
CA SER A 214 21.62 23.34 20.07
C SER A 214 20.74 24.39 20.76
N LYS A 215 19.42 24.27 20.65
CA LYS A 215 18.48 25.17 21.35
C LYS A 215 18.60 25.04 22.87
N ILE A 216 18.70 23.84 23.42
CA ILE A 216 18.87 23.62 24.86
C ILE A 216 20.19 24.24 25.34
N VAL A 217 21.30 23.97 24.65
CA VAL A 217 22.63 24.52 24.99
C VAL A 217 22.62 26.05 24.96
N SER A 218 22.04 26.65 23.91
CA SER A 218 21.92 28.12 23.80
C SER A 218 21.14 28.74 24.96
N LYS A 219 20.11 28.05 25.46
CA LYS A 219 19.27 28.50 26.56
C LYS A 219 20.00 28.41 27.90
N ILE A 220 20.78 27.35 28.11
CA ILE A 220 21.63 27.19 29.31
C ILE A 220 22.70 28.29 29.35
N ASN A 221 23.40 28.52 28.24
CA ASN A 221 24.46 29.53 28.19
C ASN A 221 23.93 30.94 28.45
N LYS A 222 22.74 31.27 27.94
CA LYS A 222 22.12 32.58 28.17
C LYS A 222 21.80 32.82 29.65
N ASN A 223 21.26 31.80 30.33
CA ASN A 223 20.95 31.85 31.76
C ASN A 223 22.19 31.91 32.67
N HIS A 224 23.38 31.57 32.16
CA HIS A 224 24.64 31.62 32.91
C HIS A 224 25.38 32.96 32.76
N VAL A 225 25.08 33.75 31.73
CA VAL A 225 25.67 35.08 31.51
C VAL A 225 24.90 36.18 32.25
N ASP A 226 23.63 35.93 32.56
CA ASP A 226 22.75 36.86 33.28
C ASP A 226 22.79 36.69 34.83
N LYS A 227 23.73 35.92 35.37
CA LYS A 227 23.98 35.72 36.82
C LYS A 227 25.40 36.15 37.18
#